data_AF-A0A5P2DAK3-F1
#
_entry.id   AF-A0A5P2DAK3-F1
#
_cell.length_a   1.000
_cell.length_b   1.000
_cell.length_c   1.000
_cell.angle_alpha   90.00
_cell.angle_beta   90.00
_cell.angle_gamma   90.00
#
_symmetry.space_group_name_H-M   'P 1'
#
loop_
_entity.id
_entity.type
_entity.pdbx_description
1 polymer ?
#
loop_
_entity_poly.entity_id
_entity_poly.type
_entity_poly.pdbx_seq_one_letter_code
_entity_poly.pdbx_strand_id
1 'polypeptide(L)'
;MGKGGSRWVGVVAGRAVEGRGQWVTVGSRGTQPGERTVGAVGGSGTQQDALLEQHAEALRLFGDRVHAVREDQWGAPTPCTEWTVRDLVNHVTGEQLWIRPLVTEGRTVADVGDALDGDLLGADPAAAWDRAAAASHAAFAEPGALDRTVRLSYGPALGSEYCSELTADCVVHAWDLSRAIGADDRLPDGLVEFSIKEVMPYADGLAASGMFAAPLEIPAGADAQTRLLALLGRAS
;
A
#
# COMPACT_ATOMS: atom_id res chain seq x y z
N MET A 1 -11.42 -23.73 15.68
CA MET A 1 -10.74 -22.42 15.76
C MET A 1 -10.36 -22.00 14.36
N GLY A 2 -11.08 -21.05 13.76
CA GLY A 2 -10.78 -20.54 12.42
C GLY A 2 -9.60 -19.59 12.47
N LYS A 3 -8.60 -19.80 11.61
CA LYS A 3 -7.48 -18.87 11.41
C LYS A 3 -7.99 -17.72 10.54
N GLY A 4 -8.33 -16.60 11.16
CA GLY A 4 -8.62 -15.36 10.44
C GLY A 4 -7.30 -14.76 9.96
N GLY A 5 -6.92 -15.12 8.74
CA GLY A 5 -5.81 -14.52 8.03
C GLY A 5 -6.19 -13.15 7.47
N SER A 6 -5.21 -12.29 7.29
CA SER A 6 -5.44 -10.92 6.83
C SER A 6 -4.69 -10.66 5.55
N ARG A 7 -5.37 -9.95 4.65
CA ARG A 7 -4.99 -9.74 3.27
C ARG A 7 -4.92 -8.24 3.04
N TRP A 8 -3.75 -7.65 3.20
CA TRP A 8 -3.55 -6.28 2.75
C TRP A 8 -3.71 -6.26 1.25
N VAL A 9 -4.88 -5.93 0.71
CA VAL A 9 -5.02 -5.69 -0.72
C VAL A 9 -4.91 -4.18 -0.87
N GLY A 10 -3.79 -3.71 -1.40
CA GLY A 10 -3.66 -2.35 -1.90
C GLY A 10 -4.89 -1.91 -2.68
N VAL A 11 -5.26 -0.66 -2.43
CA VAL A 11 -6.66 -0.22 -2.42
C VAL A 11 -7.17 0.14 -3.82
N VAL A 12 -6.49 -0.37 -4.84
CA VAL A 12 -6.78 -0.09 -6.24
C VAL A 12 -7.59 -1.22 -6.88
N ALA A 13 -7.38 -2.47 -6.46
CA ALA A 13 -8.06 -3.63 -7.02
C ALA A 13 -8.79 -4.44 -5.94
N GLY A 14 -9.90 -3.89 -5.46
CA GLY A 14 -10.84 -4.66 -4.65
C GLY A 14 -11.37 -5.89 -5.41
N ARG A 15 -10.93 -7.09 -5.03
CA ARG A 15 -11.76 -8.30 -5.14
C ARG A 15 -12.35 -8.59 -3.77
N ALA A 16 -13.58 -8.12 -3.58
CA ALA A 16 -14.50 -8.73 -2.64
C ALA A 16 -14.62 -10.22 -2.96
N VAL A 17 -14.20 -11.08 -2.03
CA VAL A 17 -14.60 -12.48 -2.08
C VAL A 17 -16.11 -12.49 -1.82
N GLU A 18 -16.89 -13.06 -2.73
CA GLU A 18 -18.35 -13.16 -2.61
C GLU A 18 -18.74 -13.84 -1.29
N GLY A 19 -19.20 -13.02 -0.35
CA GLY A 19 -19.72 -13.46 0.93
C GLY A 19 -20.61 -12.36 1.47
N ARG A 20 -21.93 -12.56 1.30
CA ARG A 20 -23.04 -11.73 1.82
C ARG A 20 -22.66 -10.87 3.03
N GLY A 21 -22.24 -9.64 2.77
CA GLY A 21 -21.89 -8.63 3.76
C GLY A 21 -22.24 -7.27 3.17
N GLN A 22 -23.20 -6.59 3.80
CA GLN A 22 -23.61 -5.25 3.44
C GLN A 22 -22.44 -4.29 3.68
N TRP A 23 -21.98 -3.60 2.64
CA TRP A 23 -20.89 -2.63 2.75
C TRP A 23 -21.30 -1.47 3.65
N VAL A 24 -20.53 -1.25 4.72
CA VAL A 24 -20.65 -0.05 5.52
C VAL A 24 -19.91 1.06 4.77
N THR A 25 -20.65 1.91 4.09
CA THR A 25 -20.17 3.24 3.68
C THR A 25 -19.69 3.97 4.94
N VAL A 26 -18.38 4.19 5.07
CA VAL A 26 -17.88 5.22 5.99
C VAL A 26 -18.36 6.54 5.41
N GLY A 27 -19.36 7.13 6.08
CA GLY A 27 -20.15 8.23 5.54
C GLY A 27 -19.29 9.42 5.15
N SER A 28 -19.22 9.68 3.85
CA SER A 28 -18.98 11.02 3.32
C SER A 28 -20.08 11.93 3.88
N ARG A 29 -19.73 12.89 4.74
CA ARG A 29 -20.68 13.93 5.16
C ARG A 29 -21.15 14.70 3.92
N GLY A 30 -22.41 14.48 3.55
CA GLY A 30 -23.09 15.28 2.54
C GLY A 30 -23.11 16.75 2.97
N THR A 31 -22.58 17.60 2.11
CA THR A 31 -22.91 19.04 2.08
C THR A 31 -23.36 19.33 0.64
N GLN A 32 -24.56 19.90 0.50
CA GLN A 32 -25.11 20.33 -0.79
C GLN A 32 -24.22 21.39 -1.49
N PRO A 33 -24.32 21.54 -2.82
CA PRO A 33 -23.34 22.27 -3.61
C PRO A 33 -23.57 23.78 -3.47
N GLY A 34 -22.67 24.44 -2.73
CA GLY A 34 -22.38 25.85 -2.92
C GLY A 34 -21.17 25.97 -3.82
N GLU A 35 -21.27 26.74 -4.90
CA GLU A 35 -20.12 27.20 -5.69
C GLU A 35 -19.04 27.73 -4.74
N ARG A 36 -18.01 26.91 -4.51
CA ARG A 36 -16.75 27.36 -3.92
C ARG A 36 -15.76 27.43 -5.05
N THR A 37 -15.38 28.65 -5.37
CA THR A 37 -14.17 29.00 -6.09
C THR A 37 -13.04 28.09 -5.62
N VAL A 38 -12.46 27.33 -6.55
CA VAL A 38 -11.27 26.50 -6.31
C VAL A 38 -10.13 27.46 -6.01
N GLY A 39 -9.89 27.73 -4.73
CA GLY A 39 -8.61 28.24 -4.27
C GLY A 39 -7.64 27.06 -4.24
N ALA A 40 -6.72 27.01 -5.19
CA ALA A 40 -5.60 26.09 -5.15
C ALA A 40 -4.80 26.33 -3.87
N VAL A 41 -4.89 25.43 -2.90
CA VAL A 41 -3.89 25.31 -1.84
C VAL A 41 -2.98 24.18 -2.28
N GLY A 42 -2.02 24.50 -3.15
CA GLY A 42 -0.93 23.59 -3.47
C GLY A 42 -0.16 23.29 -2.19
N GLY A 43 0.07 22.02 -1.89
CA GLY A 43 1.07 21.64 -0.90
C GLY A 43 2.39 22.32 -1.30
N SER A 44 3.08 22.96 -0.36
CA SER A 44 4.35 23.62 -0.69
C SER A 44 5.28 22.57 -1.30
N GLY A 45 5.97 22.88 -2.40
CA GLY A 45 6.78 21.90 -3.14
C GLY A 45 7.69 21.04 -2.24
N THR A 46 8.18 21.62 -1.15
CA THR A 46 8.96 20.92 -0.10
C THR A 46 8.27 19.71 0.55
N GLN A 47 6.94 19.73 0.73
CA GLN A 47 6.20 18.61 1.32
C GLN A 47 5.98 17.50 0.30
N GLN A 48 5.73 17.86 -0.96
CA GLN A 48 5.62 16.92 -2.08
C GLN A 48 6.96 16.25 -2.37
N ASP A 49 8.06 17.00 -2.34
CA ASP A 49 9.41 16.47 -2.48
C ASP A 49 9.72 15.45 -1.37
N ALA A 50 9.41 15.78 -0.12
CA ALA A 50 9.59 14.86 1.01
C ALA A 50 8.77 13.57 0.86
N LEU A 51 7.53 13.65 0.34
CA LEU A 51 6.71 12.47 0.06
C LEU A 51 7.34 11.59 -1.02
N LEU A 52 7.86 12.19 -2.10
CA LEU A 52 8.55 11.45 -3.16
C LEU A 52 9.84 10.78 -2.65
N GLU A 53 10.58 11.43 -1.75
CA GLU A 53 11.75 10.84 -1.08
C GLU A 53 11.36 9.63 -0.22
N GLN A 54 10.29 9.73 0.59
CA GLN A 54 9.79 8.60 1.38
C GLN A 54 9.31 7.46 0.48
N HIS A 55 8.59 7.76 -0.61
CA HIS A 55 8.18 6.76 -1.57
C HIS A 55 9.38 6.04 -2.20
N ALA A 56 10.41 6.78 -2.64
CA ALA A 56 11.62 6.19 -3.21
C ALA A 56 12.36 5.30 -2.19
N GLU A 57 12.44 5.73 -0.94
CA GLU A 57 13.07 4.95 0.13
C GLU A 57 12.31 3.64 0.41
N ALA A 58 10.97 3.69 0.46
CA ALA A 58 10.13 2.51 0.64
C ALA A 58 10.28 1.50 -0.52
N LEU A 59 10.31 1.99 -1.77
CA LEU A 59 10.52 1.14 -2.95
C LEU A 59 11.88 0.45 -2.93
N ARG A 60 12.94 1.19 -2.55
CA ARG A 60 14.27 0.61 -2.42
C ARG A 60 14.30 -0.44 -1.31
N LEU A 61 13.69 -0.15 -0.16
CA LEU A 61 13.62 -1.09 0.96
C LEU A 61 12.95 -2.41 0.55
N PHE A 62 11.79 -2.35 -0.12
CA PHE A 62 11.11 -3.56 -0.60
C PHE A 62 11.93 -4.26 -1.68
N GLY A 63 12.51 -3.52 -2.63
CA GLY A 63 13.39 -4.06 -3.67
C GLY A 63 14.59 -4.81 -3.11
N ASP A 64 15.29 -4.24 -2.14
CA ASP A 64 16.41 -4.88 -1.46
C ASP A 64 16.00 -6.25 -0.87
N ARG A 65 14.74 -6.40 -0.44
CA ARG A 65 14.19 -7.68 0.05
C ARG A 65 13.77 -8.62 -1.06
N VAL A 66 13.21 -8.13 -2.17
CA VAL A 66 12.91 -8.92 -3.37
C VAL A 66 14.19 -9.54 -3.94
N HIS A 67 15.27 -8.76 -4.04
CA HIS A 67 16.59 -9.23 -4.50
C HIS A 67 17.25 -10.23 -3.55
N ALA A 68 16.83 -10.27 -2.27
CA ALA A 68 17.33 -11.22 -1.28
C ALA A 68 16.55 -12.55 -1.25
N VAL A 69 15.43 -12.66 -1.96
CA VAL A 69 14.62 -13.89 -2.00
C VAL A 69 15.40 -14.99 -2.72
N ARG A 70 15.66 -16.10 -2.04
CA ARG A 70 16.26 -17.29 -2.67
C ARG A 70 15.21 -18.10 -3.44
N GLU A 71 15.66 -18.87 -4.42
CA GLU A 71 14.80 -19.70 -5.27
C GLU A 71 13.88 -20.64 -4.45
N ASP A 72 14.38 -21.19 -3.34
CA ASP A 72 13.64 -22.08 -2.45
C ASP A 72 12.58 -21.39 -1.56
N GLN A 73 12.55 -20.05 -1.54
CA GLN A 73 11.71 -19.27 -0.62
C GLN A 73 10.43 -18.74 -1.24
N TRP A 74 10.28 -18.76 -2.57
CA TRP A 74 9.11 -18.17 -3.24
C TRP A 74 7.77 -18.79 -2.80
N GLY A 75 7.77 -20.06 -2.39
CA GLY A 75 6.58 -20.74 -1.86
C GLY A 75 6.41 -20.67 -0.33
N ALA A 76 7.31 -19.99 0.39
CA ALA A 76 7.26 -19.92 1.85
C ALA A 76 6.08 -19.06 2.33
N PRO A 77 5.49 -19.35 3.51
CA PRO A 77 4.40 -18.56 4.07
C PRO A 77 4.90 -17.17 4.51
N THR A 78 3.99 -16.19 4.50
CA THR A 78 4.24 -14.84 5.02
C THR A 78 3.38 -14.55 6.26
N PRO A 79 3.65 -13.46 7.01
CA PRO A 79 2.74 -13.00 8.06
C PRO A 79 1.33 -12.68 7.56
N CYS A 80 1.18 -12.30 6.28
CA CYS A 80 -0.11 -12.28 5.58
C CYS A 80 -0.49 -13.74 5.26
N THR A 81 -1.16 -14.42 6.19
CA THR A 81 -1.22 -15.90 6.22
C THR A 81 -1.86 -16.59 5.01
N GLU A 82 -2.52 -15.86 4.12
CA GLU A 82 -3.07 -16.37 2.86
C GLU A 82 -2.07 -16.35 1.71
N TRP A 83 -0.90 -15.74 1.91
CA TRP A 83 0.08 -15.45 0.86
C TRP A 83 1.40 -16.17 1.06
N THR A 84 1.88 -16.73 -0.04
CA THR A 84 3.28 -17.08 -0.19
C THR A 84 4.13 -15.83 -0.43
N VAL A 85 5.47 -15.98 -0.35
CA VAL A 85 6.40 -14.92 -0.74
C VAL A 85 6.14 -14.43 -2.17
N ARG A 86 5.85 -15.34 -3.12
CA ARG A 86 5.52 -14.96 -4.49
C ARG A 86 4.24 -14.14 -4.56
N ASP A 87 3.20 -14.54 -3.84
CA ASP A 87 1.93 -13.80 -3.82
C ASP A 87 2.11 -12.38 -3.25
N LEU A 88 2.88 -12.25 -2.17
CA LEU A 88 3.21 -10.97 -1.56
C LEU A 88 3.98 -10.07 -2.52
N VAL A 89 5.04 -10.57 -3.16
CA VAL A 89 5.84 -9.77 -4.11
C VAL A 89 5.01 -9.41 -5.36
N ASN A 90 4.17 -10.33 -5.83
CA ASN A 90 3.26 -10.08 -6.95
C ASN A 90 2.24 -8.99 -6.62
N HIS A 91 1.70 -9.01 -5.39
CA HIS A 91 0.77 -8.00 -4.91
C HIS A 91 1.39 -6.60 -4.95
N VAL A 92 2.50 -6.40 -4.25
CA VAL A 92 3.12 -5.07 -4.15
C VAL A 92 3.59 -4.59 -5.54
N THR A 93 4.09 -5.49 -6.40
CA THR A 93 4.41 -5.18 -7.80
C THR A 93 3.17 -4.72 -8.58
N GLY A 94 2.03 -5.40 -8.38
CA GLY A 94 0.76 -5.03 -8.99
C GLY A 94 0.31 -3.63 -8.59
N GLU A 95 0.38 -3.29 -7.31
CA GLU A 95 0.08 -1.93 -6.82
C GLU A 95 0.94 -0.87 -7.49
N GLN A 96 2.23 -1.17 -7.76
CA GLN A 96 3.09 -0.24 -8.48
C GLN A 96 2.67 -0.05 -9.95
N LEU A 97 2.19 -1.11 -10.61
CA LEU A 97 1.77 -1.06 -12.02
C LEU A 97 0.47 -0.26 -12.24
N TRP A 98 -0.36 -0.12 -11.20
CA TRP A 98 -1.58 0.69 -11.23
C TRP A 98 -1.32 2.21 -11.25
N ILE A 99 -0.16 2.66 -10.79
CA ILE A 99 0.09 4.10 -10.61
C ILE A 99 0.11 4.85 -11.94
N ARG A 100 0.89 4.37 -12.92
CA ARG A 100 0.96 4.99 -14.25
C ARG A 100 -0.43 5.17 -14.89
N PRO A 101 -1.27 4.13 -15.01
CA PRO A 101 -2.55 4.27 -15.68
C PRO A 101 -3.47 5.28 -14.98
N LEU A 102 -3.44 5.31 -13.65
CA LEU A 102 -4.36 6.14 -12.88
C LEU A 102 -3.87 7.58 -12.73
N VAL A 103 -2.56 7.79 -12.53
CA VAL A 103 -1.96 9.10 -12.20
C VAL A 103 -1.49 9.86 -13.45
N THR A 104 -0.83 9.16 -14.37
CA THR A 104 -0.31 9.76 -15.61
C THR A 104 -1.35 9.73 -16.73
N GLU A 105 -1.95 8.55 -16.98
CA GLU A 105 -2.86 8.36 -18.12
C GLU A 105 -4.30 8.80 -17.81
N GLY A 106 -4.63 9.04 -16.53
CA GLY A 106 -5.96 9.49 -16.10
C GLY A 106 -7.07 8.45 -16.29
N ARG A 107 -6.70 7.17 -16.45
CA ARG A 107 -7.62 6.04 -16.59
C ARG A 107 -8.32 5.77 -15.27
N THR A 108 -9.49 5.16 -15.34
CA THR A 108 -10.20 4.63 -14.17
C THR A 108 -9.81 3.17 -13.92
N VAL A 109 -10.09 2.65 -12.72
CA VAL A 109 -9.98 1.21 -12.42
C VAL A 109 -10.74 0.36 -13.46
N ALA A 110 -11.92 0.83 -13.89
CA ALA A 110 -12.72 0.14 -14.91
C ALA A 110 -12.04 0.13 -16.30
N ASP A 111 -11.31 1.18 -16.67
CA ASP A 111 -10.60 1.24 -17.94
C ASP A 111 -9.37 0.30 -17.97
N VAL A 112 -8.75 0.05 -16.83
CA VAL A 112 -7.65 -0.92 -16.70
C VAL A 112 -8.18 -2.35 -16.66
N GLY A 113 -9.31 -2.57 -16.00
CA GLY A 113 -9.95 -3.89 -15.95
C GLY A 113 -9.08 -4.94 -15.26
N ASP A 114 -9.01 -6.13 -15.85
CA ASP A 114 -8.26 -7.29 -15.38
C ASP A 114 -6.84 -7.38 -15.97
N ALA A 115 -6.36 -6.33 -16.64
CA ALA A 115 -5.06 -6.32 -17.30
C ALA A 115 -3.86 -6.50 -16.32
N LEU A 116 -4.09 -6.25 -15.03
CA LEU A 116 -3.11 -6.40 -13.96
C LEU A 116 -3.45 -7.59 -13.02
N ASP A 117 -4.32 -8.50 -13.45
CA ASP A 117 -4.61 -9.73 -12.71
C ASP A 117 -3.56 -10.82 -13.01
N GLY A 118 -3.42 -11.76 -12.07
CA GLY A 118 -2.58 -12.95 -12.26
C GLY A 118 -1.11 -12.74 -11.91
N ASP A 119 -0.24 -13.48 -12.59
CA ASP A 119 1.21 -13.46 -12.35
C ASP A 119 1.89 -12.35 -13.16
N LEU A 120 2.26 -11.28 -12.46
CA LEU A 120 2.92 -10.09 -12.97
C LEU A 120 4.44 -10.17 -12.86
N LEU A 121 4.96 -11.18 -12.15
CA LEU A 121 6.39 -11.36 -11.90
C LEU A 121 7.08 -12.13 -13.02
N GLY A 122 6.36 -13.12 -13.59
CA GLY A 122 6.90 -14.00 -14.63
C GLY A 122 8.15 -14.75 -14.15
N ALA A 123 9.12 -14.95 -15.06
CA ALA A 123 10.33 -15.74 -14.80
C ALA A 123 11.41 -14.99 -14.00
N ASP A 124 11.36 -13.66 -13.96
CA ASP A 124 12.32 -12.83 -13.24
C ASP A 124 11.59 -11.81 -12.35
N PRO A 125 11.19 -12.25 -11.13
CA PRO A 125 10.45 -11.41 -10.19
C PRO A 125 11.18 -10.12 -9.79
N ALA A 126 12.50 -10.18 -9.63
CA ALA A 126 13.30 -9.03 -9.24
C ALA A 126 13.31 -7.97 -10.34
N ALA A 127 13.54 -8.38 -11.59
CA ALA A 127 13.48 -7.45 -12.71
C ALA A 127 12.05 -6.91 -12.96
N ALA A 128 11.01 -7.71 -12.68
CA ALA A 128 9.62 -7.25 -12.75
C ALA A 128 9.33 -6.15 -11.72
N TRP A 129 9.75 -6.37 -10.46
CA TRP A 129 9.68 -5.37 -9.41
C TRP A 129 10.42 -4.08 -9.80
N ASP A 130 11.69 -4.18 -10.21
CA ASP A 130 12.52 -3.02 -10.52
C ASP A 130 11.89 -2.13 -11.60
N ARG A 131 11.29 -2.73 -12.64
CA ARG A 131 10.56 -2.00 -13.69
C ARG A 131 9.30 -1.32 -13.15
N ALA A 132 8.53 -2.02 -12.33
CA ALA A 132 7.30 -1.48 -11.77
C ALA A 132 7.59 -0.32 -10.81
N ALA A 133 8.54 -0.49 -9.89
CA ALA A 133 8.99 0.52 -8.93
C ALA A 133 9.56 1.77 -9.62
N ALA A 134 10.40 1.61 -10.65
CA ALA A 134 10.93 2.75 -11.38
C ALA A 134 9.82 3.51 -12.14
N ALA A 135 8.88 2.79 -12.76
CA ALA A 135 7.78 3.40 -13.49
C ALA A 135 6.79 4.11 -12.55
N SER A 136 6.51 3.53 -11.38
CA SER A 136 5.59 4.12 -10.41
C SER A 136 6.13 5.41 -9.80
N HIS A 137 7.38 5.40 -9.36
CA HIS A 137 8.03 6.60 -8.84
C HIS A 137 8.09 7.72 -9.88
N ALA A 138 8.44 7.38 -11.14
CA ALA A 138 8.46 8.35 -12.23
C ALA A 138 7.08 8.97 -12.50
N ALA A 139 6.01 8.19 -12.41
CA ALA A 139 4.64 8.68 -12.60
C ALA A 139 4.22 9.67 -11.49
N PHE A 140 4.55 9.39 -10.23
CA PHE A 140 4.29 10.35 -9.15
C PHE A 140 5.18 11.59 -9.19
N ALA A 141 6.40 11.47 -9.74
CA ALA A 141 7.33 12.59 -9.90
C ALA A 141 7.00 13.51 -11.08
N GLU A 142 6.00 13.19 -11.91
CA GLU A 142 5.56 14.10 -12.98
C GLU A 142 5.03 15.43 -12.41
N PRO A 143 5.25 16.57 -13.11
CA PRO A 143 4.71 17.84 -12.69
C PRO A 143 3.19 17.79 -12.45
N GLY A 144 2.80 18.16 -11.22
CA GLY A 144 1.42 18.20 -10.75
C GLY A 144 0.76 16.84 -10.51
N ALA A 145 1.46 15.71 -10.66
CA ALA A 145 0.88 14.37 -10.45
C ALA A 145 0.28 14.20 -9.05
N LEU A 146 0.96 14.71 -8.02
CA LEU A 146 0.48 14.63 -6.64
C LEU A 146 -0.74 15.52 -6.35
N ASP A 147 -1.04 16.50 -7.21
CA ASP A 147 -2.22 17.35 -7.10
C ASP A 147 -3.40 16.88 -7.97
N ARG A 148 -3.18 15.88 -8.85
CA ARG A 148 -4.23 15.34 -9.72
C ARG A 148 -5.21 14.49 -8.91
N THR A 149 -6.47 14.52 -9.30
CA THR A 149 -7.47 13.57 -8.79
C THR A 149 -7.28 12.21 -9.44
N VAL A 150 -7.03 11.19 -8.62
CA VAL A 150 -6.95 9.78 -8.98
C VAL A 150 -8.29 9.13 -8.66
N ARG A 151 -8.82 8.29 -9.58
CA ARG A 151 -10.12 7.61 -9.41
C ARG A 151 -9.91 6.18 -8.94
N LEU A 152 -9.86 6.01 -7.63
CA LEU A 152 -9.61 4.72 -6.97
C LEU A 152 -10.92 3.96 -6.76
N SER A 153 -10.80 2.68 -6.41
CA SER A 153 -11.95 1.77 -6.23
C SER A 153 -12.93 2.25 -5.14
N TYR A 154 -12.43 3.01 -4.16
CA TYR A 154 -13.18 3.56 -3.03
C TYR A 154 -13.61 5.01 -3.22
N GLY A 155 -13.24 5.65 -4.34
CA GLY A 155 -13.60 7.02 -4.65
C GLY A 155 -12.42 7.85 -5.17
N PRO A 156 -12.67 9.14 -5.49
CA PRO A 156 -11.63 10.06 -5.89
C PRO A 156 -10.74 10.45 -4.71
N ALA A 157 -9.42 10.49 -4.94
CA ALA A 157 -8.39 10.95 -4.00
C ALA A 157 -7.36 11.84 -4.73
N LEU A 158 -6.55 12.60 -4.00
CA LEU A 158 -5.37 13.26 -4.58
C LEU A 158 -4.25 12.26 -4.85
N GLY A 159 -3.40 12.54 -5.84
CA GLY A 159 -2.20 11.74 -6.10
C GLY A 159 -1.26 11.66 -4.90
N SER A 160 -1.20 12.70 -4.07
CA SER A 160 -0.46 12.72 -2.80
C SER A 160 -1.01 11.74 -1.77
N GLU A 161 -2.34 11.64 -1.64
CA GLU A 161 -3.00 10.69 -0.74
C GLU A 161 -2.71 9.26 -1.20
N TYR A 162 -2.86 8.99 -2.49
CA TYR A 162 -2.58 7.67 -3.07
C TYR A 162 -1.09 7.27 -2.95
N CYS A 163 -0.16 8.22 -3.17
CA CYS A 163 1.27 8.00 -2.99
C CYS A 163 1.61 7.68 -1.53
N SER A 164 0.98 8.37 -0.58
CA SER A 164 1.18 8.15 0.85
C SER A 164 0.72 6.76 1.29
N GLU A 165 -0.48 6.36 0.85
CA GLU A 165 -1.06 5.04 1.08
C GLU A 165 -0.15 3.91 0.55
N LEU A 166 0.28 4.00 -0.70
CA LEU A 166 1.15 2.98 -1.30
C LEU A 166 2.58 2.98 -0.73
N THR A 167 3.03 4.10 -0.21
CA THR A 167 4.30 4.15 0.54
C THR A 167 4.18 3.35 1.84
N ALA A 168 3.10 3.55 2.61
CA ALA A 168 2.86 2.80 3.85
C ALA A 168 2.65 1.29 3.59
N ASP A 169 1.90 0.93 2.54
CA ASP A 169 1.75 -0.45 2.06
C ASP A 169 3.12 -1.12 1.82
N CYS A 170 3.96 -0.48 1.01
CA CYS A 170 5.28 -0.98 0.65
C CYS A 170 6.19 -1.16 1.88
N VAL A 171 6.13 -0.25 2.86
CA VAL A 171 6.90 -0.34 4.11
C VAL A 171 6.48 -1.54 4.95
N VAL A 172 5.17 -1.72 5.16
CA VAL A 172 4.62 -2.82 5.96
C VAL A 172 4.91 -4.16 5.28
N HIS A 173 4.79 -4.22 3.97
CA HIS A 173 5.09 -5.45 3.22
C HIS A 173 6.59 -5.74 3.08
N ALA A 174 7.46 -4.73 3.17
CA ALA A 174 8.89 -4.96 3.32
C ALA A 174 9.21 -5.67 4.65
N TRP A 175 8.48 -5.35 5.74
CA TRP A 175 8.55 -6.11 6.98
C TRP A 175 8.04 -7.54 6.79
N ASP A 176 6.85 -7.71 6.21
CA ASP A 176 6.25 -9.04 5.97
C ASP A 176 7.21 -9.95 5.16
N LEU A 177 7.83 -9.39 4.11
CA LEU A 177 8.79 -10.10 3.28
C LEU A 177 10.08 -10.45 4.05
N SER A 178 10.60 -9.50 4.83
CA SER A 178 11.79 -9.73 5.67
C SER A 178 11.58 -10.89 6.63
N ARG A 179 10.42 -10.93 7.30
CA ARG A 179 10.02 -12.04 8.18
C ARG A 179 9.96 -13.37 7.45
N ALA A 180 9.35 -13.39 6.26
CA ALA A 180 9.15 -14.61 5.48
C ALA A 180 10.47 -15.21 4.98
N ILE A 181 11.46 -14.38 4.63
CA ILE A 181 12.74 -14.85 4.09
C ILE A 181 13.86 -14.96 5.14
N GLY A 182 13.59 -14.55 6.39
CA GLY A 182 14.58 -14.53 7.47
C GLY A 182 15.64 -13.44 7.32
N ALA A 183 15.30 -12.32 6.66
CA ALA A 183 16.15 -11.13 6.60
C ALA A 183 15.97 -10.24 7.85
N ASP A 184 16.80 -9.21 7.96
CA ASP A 184 16.61 -8.16 8.97
C ASP A 184 15.28 -7.43 8.72
N ASP A 185 14.39 -7.56 9.70
CA ASP A 185 13.04 -7.00 9.70
C ASP A 185 12.98 -5.64 10.42
N ARG A 186 14.11 -5.03 10.77
CA ARG A 186 14.13 -3.65 11.27
C ARG A 186 13.87 -2.67 10.12
N LEU A 187 12.79 -1.90 10.26
CA LEU A 187 12.42 -0.83 9.34
C LEU A 187 13.13 0.49 9.69
N PRO A 188 13.48 1.34 8.70
CA PRO A 188 13.97 2.69 8.95
C PRO A 188 12.98 3.54 9.76
N ASP A 189 13.48 4.25 10.77
CA ASP A 189 12.62 5.03 11.69
C ASP A 189 11.76 6.08 10.97
N GLY A 190 12.30 6.74 9.95
CA GLY A 190 11.55 7.71 9.14
C GLY A 190 10.33 7.10 8.48
N LEU A 191 10.49 5.92 7.87
CA LEU A 191 9.40 5.18 7.20
C LEU A 191 8.38 4.63 8.20
N VAL A 192 8.81 4.22 9.39
CA VAL A 192 7.91 3.78 10.47
C VAL A 192 7.04 4.95 10.94
N GLU A 193 7.65 6.08 11.25
CA GLU A 193 6.93 7.28 11.71
C GLU A 193 6.00 7.85 10.63
N PHE A 194 6.44 7.79 9.37
CA PHE A 194 5.60 8.12 8.22
C PHE A 194 4.37 7.20 8.16
N SER A 195 4.58 5.89 8.20
CA SER A 195 3.49 4.91 8.09
C SER A 195 2.51 4.97 9.26
N ILE A 196 2.98 5.27 10.48
CA ILE A 196 2.10 5.51 11.63
C ILE A 196 1.18 6.71 11.36
N LYS A 197 1.73 7.82 10.85
CA LYS A 197 0.94 9.03 10.56
C LYS A 197 -0.09 8.79 9.46
N GLU A 198 0.27 8.01 8.44
CA GLU A 198 -0.63 7.64 7.35
C GLU A 198 -1.78 6.76 7.84
N VAL A 199 -1.49 5.72 8.62
CA VAL A 199 -2.48 4.69 9.02
C VAL A 199 -3.40 5.16 10.14
N MET A 200 -2.91 5.98 11.07
CA MET A 200 -3.61 6.36 12.30
C MET A 200 -5.00 7.00 12.09
N PRO A 201 -5.25 7.88 11.09
CA PRO A 201 -6.57 8.48 10.86
C PRO A 201 -7.70 7.48 10.60
N TYR A 202 -7.39 6.26 10.15
CA TYR A 202 -8.38 5.24 9.80
C TYR A 202 -8.15 3.88 10.49
N ALA A 203 -7.22 3.82 11.45
CA ALA A 203 -6.83 2.59 12.16
C ALA A 203 -8.01 1.83 12.79
N ASP A 204 -8.96 2.55 13.41
CA ASP A 204 -10.13 1.96 14.06
C ASP A 204 -11.07 1.21 13.07
N GLY A 205 -11.04 1.59 11.79
CA GLY A 205 -11.87 0.99 10.74
C GLY A 205 -11.20 -0.16 9.99
N LEU A 206 -9.88 -0.35 10.16
CA LEU A 206 -9.10 -1.28 9.34
C LEU A 206 -9.56 -2.73 9.48
N ALA A 207 -9.79 -3.20 10.70
CA ALA A 207 -10.23 -4.58 10.93
C ALA A 207 -11.61 -4.86 10.29
N ALA A 208 -12.49 -3.85 10.22
CA ALA A 208 -13.81 -3.99 9.62
C ALA A 208 -13.77 -4.12 8.09
N SER A 209 -12.66 -3.73 7.45
CA SER A 209 -12.47 -3.87 6.01
C SER A 209 -12.29 -5.33 5.55
N GLY A 210 -11.92 -6.23 6.47
CA GLY A 210 -11.51 -7.60 6.14
C GLY A 210 -10.12 -7.71 5.51
N MET A 211 -9.46 -6.59 5.22
CA MET A 211 -8.10 -6.56 4.68
C MET A 211 -7.02 -6.64 5.79
N PHE A 212 -7.39 -6.27 7.01
CA PHE A 212 -6.47 -6.22 8.15
C PHE A 212 -6.92 -7.19 9.23
N ALA A 213 -5.96 -7.68 10.01
CA ALA A 213 -6.29 -8.45 11.20
C ALA A 213 -6.86 -7.51 12.24
N ALA A 214 -7.51 -8.07 13.25
CA ALA A 214 -7.82 -7.28 14.43
C ALA A 214 -6.52 -6.68 14.98
N PRO A 215 -6.50 -5.38 15.35
CA PRO A 215 -5.33 -4.78 15.97
C PRO A 215 -4.96 -5.56 17.23
N LEU A 216 -3.66 -5.68 17.48
CA LEU A 216 -3.13 -6.34 18.66
C LEU A 216 -3.02 -5.33 19.82
N GLU A 217 -2.99 -5.85 21.05
CA GLU A 217 -2.67 -5.03 22.21
C GLU A 217 -1.25 -4.47 22.06
N ILE A 218 -1.11 -3.15 22.17
CA ILE A 218 0.19 -2.47 22.12
C ILE A 218 0.81 -2.54 23.53
N PRO A 219 1.94 -3.22 23.72
CA PRO A 219 2.60 -3.27 25.02
C PRO A 219 3.01 -1.87 25.51
N ALA A 220 2.95 -1.67 26.83
CA ALA A 220 3.46 -0.43 27.42
C ALA A 220 4.96 -0.28 27.12
N GLY A 221 5.35 0.85 26.52
CA GLY A 221 6.74 1.13 26.13
C GLY A 221 7.19 0.47 24.82
N ALA A 222 6.26 -0.10 24.04
CA ALA A 222 6.54 -0.59 22.69
C ALA A 222 7.19 0.50 21.82
N ASP A 223 8.19 0.11 21.03
CA ASP A 223 8.81 0.99 20.05
C ASP A 223 7.85 1.32 18.90
N ALA A 224 8.24 2.27 18.05
CA ALA A 224 7.39 2.75 16.96
C ALA A 224 7.01 1.63 15.98
N GLN A 225 7.94 0.74 15.65
CA GLN A 225 7.69 -0.36 14.72
C GLN A 225 6.69 -1.36 15.31
N THR A 226 6.85 -1.76 16.57
CA THR A 226 5.91 -2.64 17.29
C THR A 226 4.52 -2.02 17.33
N ARG A 227 4.43 -0.70 17.56
CA ARG A 227 3.16 0.04 17.55
C ARG A 227 2.50 0.00 16.17
N LEU A 228 3.25 0.30 15.11
CA LEU A 228 2.76 0.23 13.73
C LEU A 228 2.23 -1.17 13.41
N LEU A 229 3.01 -2.20 13.70
CA LEU A 229 2.65 -3.58 13.39
C LEU A 229 1.41 -4.04 14.19
N ALA A 230 1.33 -3.69 15.47
CA ALA A 230 0.17 -3.99 16.30
C ALA A 230 -1.12 -3.31 15.81
N LEU A 231 -1.05 -2.04 15.38
CA LEU A 231 -2.18 -1.34 14.74
C LEU A 231 -2.69 -2.08 13.49
N LEU A 232 -1.78 -2.77 12.81
CA LEU A 232 -2.01 -3.48 11.56
C LEU A 232 -2.24 -4.99 11.75
N GLY A 233 -2.43 -5.44 12.99
CA GLY A 233 -2.74 -6.83 13.32
C GLY A 233 -1.56 -7.81 13.18
N ARG A 234 -0.33 -7.30 13.14
CA ARG A 234 0.91 -8.08 12.98
C ARG A 234 1.60 -8.27 14.33
N ALA A 235 1.93 -9.52 14.65
CA ALA A 235 2.73 -9.85 15.82
C ALA A 235 4.22 -9.73 15.45
N SER A 236 4.90 -8.77 16.06
CA SER A 236 6.36 -8.58 15.98
C SER A 236 7.07 -9.31 17.10
#